data_AF-A0A357EYF7-F1
#
_entry.id   AF-A0A357EYF7-F1
#
_cell.length_a   1.000
_cell.length_b   1.000
_cell.length_c   1.000
_cell.angle_alpha   90.00
_cell.angle_beta   90.00
_cell.angle_gamma   90.00
#
_symmetry.space_group_name_H-M   'P 1'
#
loop_
_entity.id
_entity.type
_entity.pdbx_description
1 polymer ?
#
loop_
_entity_poly.entity_id
_entity_poly.type
_entity_poly.pdbx_seq_one_letter_code
_entity_poly.pdbx_strand_id
1 'polypeptide(L)'
;NASASSSQSVTVTAAPSDISLSVTASKVKGNRTAVLSWSGAAASVDVFRNGSKIATVGGTSFTDNLGKGGGTATYQVCNAGTSTCSNSVTAVF
;
A
#
# COMPACT_ATOMS: atom_id res chain seq x y z
N ASN A 1 -5.44 14.58 26.99
CA ASN A 1 -5.65 13.40 26.12
C ASN A 1 -5.01 13.68 24.76
N ALA A 2 -3.95 12.97 24.37
CA ALA A 2 -3.27 13.18 23.10
C ALA A 2 -3.90 12.30 22.00
N SER A 3 -4.70 12.91 21.13
CA SER A 3 -5.20 12.29 19.90
C SER A 3 -4.13 12.48 18.81
N ALA A 4 -3.07 11.68 18.83
CA ALA A 4 -2.08 11.70 17.76
C ALA A 4 -2.57 10.82 16.58
N SER A 5 -3.61 11.26 15.87
CA SER A 5 -3.94 10.70 14.56
C SER A 5 -3.16 11.48 13.51
N SER A 6 -1.90 11.09 13.29
CA SER A 6 -1.04 11.66 12.24
C SER A 6 -1.48 11.13 10.88
N SER A 7 -2.52 11.71 10.30
CA SER A 7 -2.96 11.41 8.94
C SER A 7 -1.99 12.04 7.94
N GLN A 8 -0.96 11.31 7.54
CA GLN A 8 -0.02 11.73 6.49
C GLN A 8 -0.66 11.43 5.13
N SER A 9 -1.09 12.48 4.41
CA SER A 9 -1.51 12.35 3.02
C SER A 9 -0.26 12.29 2.13
N VAL A 10 0.05 11.08 1.63
CA VAL A 10 1.15 10.82 0.72
C VAL A 10 0.76 11.24 -0.71
N THR A 11 1.46 12.22 -1.28
CA THR A 11 1.24 12.66 -2.67
C THR A 11 1.97 11.72 -3.62
N VAL A 12 1.23 11.14 -4.57
CA VAL A 12 1.73 10.13 -5.51
C VAL A 12 1.84 10.73 -6.91
N THR A 13 2.96 10.47 -7.58
CA THR A 13 3.12 10.70 -9.03
C THR A 13 3.12 9.33 -9.72
N ALA A 14 2.07 9.00 -10.47
CA ALA A 14 2.11 7.83 -11.35
C ALA A 14 1.19 7.96 -12.57
N ALA A 15 1.56 7.21 -13.61
CA ALA A 15 0.94 7.07 -14.92
C ALA A 15 -0.58 6.77 -14.85
N PRO A 16 -1.35 7.04 -15.94
CA PRO A 16 -2.79 6.82 -15.97
C PRO A 16 -3.11 5.33 -16.08
N SER A 17 -3.07 4.63 -14.96
CA SER A 17 -3.69 3.32 -14.80
C SER A 17 -5.07 3.48 -14.15
N ASP A 18 -6.07 2.76 -14.63
CA ASP A 18 -7.43 2.74 -14.04
C ASP A 18 -7.45 2.26 -12.57
N ILE A 19 -6.34 1.69 -12.09
CA ILE A 19 -6.18 1.21 -10.72
C ILE A 19 -5.66 2.34 -9.84
N SER A 20 -6.48 2.76 -8.87
CA SER A 20 -6.11 3.72 -7.84
C SER A 20 -5.75 3.00 -6.55
N LEU A 21 -4.50 3.09 -6.11
CA LEU A 21 -3.99 2.56 -4.85
C LEU A 21 -3.83 3.68 -3.83
N SER A 22 -4.31 3.42 -2.61
CA SER A 22 -4.13 4.22 -1.42
C SER A 22 -3.50 3.38 -0.32
N VAL A 23 -2.54 3.94 0.41
CA VAL A 23 -1.86 3.24 1.50
C VAL A 23 -1.83 4.10 2.75
N THR A 24 -2.34 3.53 3.84
CA THR A 24 -2.38 4.13 5.16
C THR A 24 -1.32 3.46 6.02
N ALA A 25 -0.22 4.17 6.25
CA ALA A 25 0.82 3.75 7.18
C ALA A 25 0.42 4.13 8.61
N SER A 26 0.54 3.18 9.54
CA SER A 26 0.27 3.39 10.96
C SER A 26 1.40 2.79 11.80
N LYS A 27 1.80 3.50 12.85
CA LYS A 27 2.80 3.02 13.80
C LYS A 27 2.28 3.14 15.21
N VAL A 28 2.08 1.99 15.87
CA VAL A 28 1.53 1.92 17.22
C VAL A 28 2.53 1.19 18.11
N LYS A 29 3.06 1.87 19.13
CA LYS A 29 4.08 1.31 20.06
C LYS A 29 5.29 0.68 19.34
N GLY A 30 5.70 1.28 18.22
CA GLY A 30 6.81 0.80 17.39
C GLY A 30 6.43 -0.29 16.37
N ASN A 31 5.25 -0.90 16.47
CA ASN A 31 4.73 -1.82 15.46
C ASN A 31 4.19 -1.02 14.27
N ARG A 32 4.67 -1.37 13.08
CA ARG A 32 4.28 -0.74 11.82
C ARG A 32 3.26 -1.62 11.09
N THR A 33 2.20 -0.98 10.64
CA THR A 33 1.12 -1.60 9.86
C THR A 33 0.81 -0.71 8.68
N ALA A 34 0.76 -1.28 7.48
CA ALA A 34 0.31 -0.60 6.28
C ALA A 34 -1.01 -1.19 5.85
N VAL A 35 -2.05 -0.37 5.79
CA VAL A 35 -3.34 -0.76 5.23
C VAL A 35 -3.38 -0.24 3.81
N LEU A 36 -3.36 -1.14 2.85
CA LEU A 36 -3.48 -0.87 1.43
C LEU A 36 -4.93 -1.06 1.03
N SER A 37 -5.43 -0.13 0.23
CA SER A 37 -6.76 -0.18 -0.38
C SER A 37 -6.67 0.29 -1.81
N TRP A 38 -7.28 -0.41 -2.74
CA TRP A 38 -7.29 -0.04 -4.14
C TRP A 38 -8.65 -0.20 -4.79
N SER A 39 -8.86 0.45 -5.93
CA SER A 39 -10.10 0.40 -6.70
C SER A 39 -9.78 0.36 -8.19
N GLY A 40 -10.70 -0.19 -8.99
CA GLY A 40 -10.48 -0.37 -10.44
C GLY A 40 -9.61 -1.57 -10.82
N ALA A 41 -9.27 -2.45 -9.86
CA ALA A 41 -8.50 -3.66 -10.11
C ALA A 41 -9.38 -4.89 -10.42
N ALA A 42 -8.76 -5.93 -10.97
CA ALA A 42 -9.38 -7.23 -11.23
C ALA A 42 -9.68 -8.01 -9.93
N ALA A 43 -10.29 -9.19 -10.08
CA ALA A 43 -10.61 -10.08 -8.96
C ALA A 43 -9.39 -10.46 -8.12
N SER A 44 -8.17 -10.43 -8.68
CA SER A 44 -6.93 -10.74 -7.99
C SER A 44 -5.83 -9.76 -8.40
N VAL A 45 -5.08 -9.28 -7.41
CA VAL A 45 -3.93 -8.40 -7.61
C VAL A 45 -2.68 -8.93 -6.94
N ASP A 46 -1.54 -8.66 -7.55
CA ASP A 46 -0.22 -8.85 -6.98
C ASP A 46 0.18 -7.57 -6.25
N VAL A 47 0.45 -7.69 -4.94
CA VAL A 47 0.94 -6.60 -4.10
C VAL A 47 2.46 -6.64 -4.10
N PHE A 48 3.06 -5.54 -4.54
CA PHE A 48 4.49 -5.31 -4.54
C PHE A 48 4.87 -4.35 -3.42
N ARG A 49 5.95 -4.68 -2.72
CA ARG A 49 6.60 -3.82 -1.73
C ARG A 49 8.06 -3.63 -2.12
N ASN A 50 8.48 -2.37 -2.26
CA ASN A 50 9.83 -1.98 -2.69
C ASN A 50 10.25 -2.67 -4.00
N GLY A 51 9.31 -2.81 -4.94
CA GLY A 51 9.52 -3.48 -6.24
C GLY A 51 9.45 -5.00 -6.21
N SER A 52 9.31 -5.64 -5.05
CA SER A 52 9.23 -7.11 -4.94
C SER A 52 7.82 -7.56 -4.58
N LYS A 53 7.33 -8.62 -5.23
CA LYS A 53 6.00 -9.18 -4.92
C LYS A 53 6.01 -9.79 -3.52
N ILE A 54 5.16 -9.29 -2.63
CA ILE A 54 5.02 -9.82 -1.27
C ILE A 54 3.83 -10.75 -1.12
N ALA A 55 2.76 -10.53 -1.89
CA ALA A 55 1.53 -11.30 -1.78
C ALA A 55 0.72 -11.18 -3.07
N THR A 56 -0.16 -12.15 -3.30
CA THR A 56 -1.24 -12.06 -4.28
C THR A 56 -2.54 -12.15 -3.51
N VAL A 57 -3.40 -11.15 -3.64
CA VAL A 57 -4.62 -11.01 -2.84
C VAL A 57 -5.82 -10.88 -3.76
N GLY A 58 -6.88 -11.60 -3.42
CA GLY A 58 -8.18 -11.41 -4.03
C GLY A 58 -8.91 -10.24 -3.36
N GLY A 59 -9.48 -9.34 -4.16
CA GLY A 59 -10.25 -8.19 -3.67
C GLY A 59 -9.54 -6.85 -3.78
N THR A 60 -9.91 -5.93 -2.90
CA THR A 60 -9.58 -4.49 -2.99
C THR A 60 -8.82 -3.94 -1.79
N SER A 61 -8.40 -4.79 -0.86
CA SER A 61 -7.67 -4.37 0.34
C SER A 61 -6.67 -5.40 0.81
N PHE A 62 -5.61 -4.94 1.46
CA PHE A 62 -4.57 -5.77 2.06
C PHE A 62 -3.93 -5.07 3.24
N THR A 63 -3.63 -5.82 4.30
CA THR A 63 -2.94 -5.29 5.48
C THR A 63 -1.56 -5.92 5.59
N ASP A 64 -0.52 -5.12 5.38
CA ASP A 64 0.88 -5.52 5.58
C ASP A 64 1.30 -5.20 7.01
N ASN A 65 1.77 -6.21 7.75
CA ASN A 65 2.27 -6.05 9.10
C ASN A 65 3.81 -6.11 9.07
N LEU A 66 4.47 -4.96 9.14
CA LEU A 66 5.94 -4.86 9.05
C LEU A 66 6.64 -5.05 10.41
N GLY A 67 5.88 -5.23 11.49
CA GLY A 67 6.41 -5.42 12.83
C GLY A 67 7.16 -4.19 13.38
N LYS A 68 8.04 -4.41 14.36
CA LYS A 68 8.77 -3.34 15.02
C LYS A 68 9.86 -2.75 14.12
N GLY A 69 9.89 -1.42 14.00
CA GLY A 69 10.95 -0.72 13.26
C GLY A 69 10.58 0.69 12.83
N GLY A 70 11.39 1.27 11.96
CA GLY A 70 11.15 2.55 11.29
C GLY A 70 11.54 2.45 9.81
N GLY A 71 11.17 3.47 9.03
CA GLY A 71 11.56 3.58 7.62
C GLY A 71 10.35 3.80 6.72
N THR A 72 10.57 3.57 5.42
CA THR A 72 9.55 3.72 4.39
C THR A 72 9.34 2.39 3.68
N ALA A 73 8.15 2.21 3.12
CA ALA A 73 7.86 1.11 2.22
C ALA A 73 7.07 1.64 1.03
N THR A 74 7.58 1.42 -0.18
CA THR A 74 6.86 1.75 -1.40
C THR A 74 5.99 0.57 -1.79
N TYR A 75 4.71 0.82 -2.04
CA TYR A 75 3.74 -0.19 -2.44
C TYR A 75 3.23 0.09 -3.85
N GLN A 76 2.92 -0.98 -4.56
CA GLN A 76 2.30 -0.95 -5.87
C GLN A 76 1.43 -2.20 -6.00
N VAL A 77 0.28 -2.10 -6.66
CA VAL A 77 -0.56 -3.27 -6.94
C VAL A 77 -0.69 -3.45 -8.44
N CYS A 78 -0.63 -4.68 -8.93
CA CYS A 78 -0.83 -4.99 -10.34
C CYS A 78 -1.90 -6.06 -10.50
N ASN A 79 -2.70 -5.99 -11.56
CA ASN A 79 -3.67 -7.05 -11.86
C ASN A 79 -2.94 -8.37 -12.13
N ALA A 80 -3.35 -9.43 -11.42
CA ALA A 80 -2.69 -10.72 -11.49
C ALA A 80 -2.69 -11.25 -12.94
N GLY A 81 -1.52 -11.67 -13.43
CA GLY A 81 -1.36 -12.15 -14.80
C GLY A 81 -1.36 -11.06 -15.88
N THR A 82 -1.30 -9.77 -15.51
CA THR A 82 -1.22 -8.65 -16.45
C THR A 82 -0.07 -7.70 -16.09
N SER A 83 0.24 -6.77 -16.99
CA SER A 83 1.17 -5.67 -16.74
C SER A 83 0.46 -4.37 -16.32
N THR A 84 -0.84 -4.42 -16.03
CA THR A 84 -1.61 -3.25 -15.59
C THR A 84 -1.39 -3.05 -14.09
N CYS A 85 -0.57 -2.06 -13.75
CA CYS A 85 -0.21 -1.71 -12.38
C CYS A 85 -0.79 -0.37 -11.97
N SER A 86 -1.05 -0.21 -10.67
CA SER A 86 -1.46 1.04 -10.03
C SER A 86 -0.31 2.03 -9.92
N ASN A 87 -0.66 3.20 -9.39
CA ASN A 87 0.29 4.15 -8.85
C ASN A 87 1.15 3.57 -7.72
N SER A 88 2.40 4.03 -7.63
CA SER A 88 3.34 3.64 -6.58
C SER A 88 3.20 4.56 -5.37
N VAL A 89 2.86 4.01 -4.21
CA VAL A 89 2.60 4.77 -2.99
C VAL A 89 3.69 4.52 -1.96
N THR A 90 4.41 5.55 -1.54
CA THR A 90 5.43 5.42 -0.49
C THR A 90 4.82 5.70 0.87
N ALA A 91 4.68 4.65 1.68
CA ALA A 91 4.25 4.71 3.06
C ALA A 91 5.44 5.02 3.98
N VAL A 92 5.24 5.90 4.96
CA VAL A 92 6.25 6.32 5.94
C VAL A 92 5.74 5.96 7.35
N PHE A 93 6.55 5.27 8.16
CA PHE A 93 6.12 4.72 9.46
C PHE A 93 6.86 5.30 10.69
#